data_AF-A0A4S2GR73-F1
#
_entry.id   AF-A0A4S2GR73-F1
#
_cell.length_a   1.000
_cell.length_b   1.000
_cell.length_c   1.000
_cell.angle_alpha   90.00
_cell.angle_beta   90.00
_cell.angle_gamma   90.00
#
_symmetry.space_group_name_H-M   'P 1'
#
loop_
_entity.id
_entity.type
_entity.pdbx_description
1 polymer ?
#
loop_
_entity_poly.entity_id
_entity_poly.type
_entity_poly.pdbx_seq_one_letter_code
_entity_poly.pdbx_strand_id
1 'polypeptide(L)'
;KRALSAATRSIARDRELEVRFGGEVAGIVKGRALLPNPTEDIDEATAAKLRGKADAIALRLALHDSETHAGALPPGTRGQQIFEAAEQARCEAPGARAMKG
;
A
#
# COMPACT_ATOMS: atom_id res chain seq x y z
N LYS A 1 -5.52 11.74 9.76
CA LYS A 1 -5.04 12.12 8.39
C LYS A 1 -3.56 12.49 8.36
N ARG A 2 -3.11 13.58 9.03
CA ARG A 2 -1.68 14.02 8.99
C ARG A 2 -0.67 12.92 9.37
N ALA A 3 -0.91 12.21 10.47
CA ALA A 3 -0.02 11.12 10.92
C ALA A 3 0.10 9.98 9.89
N LEU A 4 -1.02 9.60 9.25
CA LEU A 4 -1.02 8.59 8.18
C LEU A 4 -0.20 9.07 6.99
N SER A 5 -0.43 10.29 6.50
CA SER A 5 0.33 10.82 5.36
C SER A 5 1.83 10.88 5.62
N ALA A 6 2.25 11.33 6.81
CA ALA A 6 3.65 11.40 7.18
C ALA A 6 4.31 10.01 7.25
N ALA A 7 3.59 9.04 7.79
CA ALA A 7 4.05 7.66 7.84
C ALA A 7 4.14 7.01 6.45
N THR A 8 3.10 7.15 5.62
CA THR A 8 3.07 6.62 4.25
C THR A 8 4.25 7.16 3.45
N ARG A 9 4.52 8.47 3.51
CA ARG A 9 5.69 9.10 2.87
C ARG A 9 7.02 8.51 3.35
N SER A 10 7.14 8.34 4.67
CA SER A 10 8.36 7.83 5.28
C SER A 10 8.65 6.38 4.86
N ILE A 11 7.63 5.52 4.87
CA ILE A 11 7.75 4.12 4.47
C ILE A 11 7.98 4.00 2.96
N ALA A 12 7.27 4.79 2.16
CA ALA A 12 7.43 4.85 0.71
C ALA A 12 8.78 5.41 0.26
N ARG A 13 9.54 6.01 1.19
CA ARG A 13 10.80 6.72 0.93
C ARG A 13 10.66 7.88 -0.05
N ASP A 14 9.49 8.51 -0.08
CA ASP A 14 9.19 9.67 -0.91
C ASP A 14 8.52 10.75 -0.05
N ARG A 15 9.24 11.85 0.20
CA ARG A 15 8.77 12.97 1.03
C ARG A 15 7.69 13.80 0.34
N GLU A 16 7.74 13.86 -0.99
CA GLU A 16 6.82 14.64 -1.82
C GLU A 16 5.61 13.81 -2.28
N LEU A 17 5.55 12.52 -1.89
CA LEU A 17 4.43 11.64 -2.22
C LEU A 17 3.09 12.31 -1.86
N GLU A 18 2.24 12.42 -2.87
CA GLU A 18 0.90 12.93 -2.71
C GLU A 18 0.02 11.83 -2.09
N VAL A 19 -0.45 12.09 -0.87
CA VAL A 19 -1.38 11.20 -0.15
C VAL A 19 -2.75 11.85 -0.12
N ARG A 20 -3.71 11.29 -0.85
CA ARG A 20 -5.09 11.75 -0.90
C ARG A 20 -5.98 10.86 -0.05
N PHE A 21 -6.99 11.47 0.56
CA PHE A 21 -8.03 10.75 1.28
C PHE A 21 -9.35 10.85 0.52
N GLY A 22 -9.96 9.70 0.18
CA GLY A 22 -11.22 9.67 -0.55
C GLY A 22 -11.67 8.25 -0.89
N GLY A 23 -12.98 8.08 -1.06
CA GLY A 23 -13.59 6.79 -1.34
C GLY A 23 -13.42 5.76 -0.21
N GLU A 24 -13.74 4.50 -0.52
CA GLU A 24 -13.62 3.37 0.42
C GLU A 24 -12.37 2.50 0.19
N VAL A 25 -11.79 2.56 -1.01
CA VAL A 25 -10.72 1.67 -1.45
C VAL A 25 -9.37 2.38 -1.37
N ALA A 26 -8.41 1.72 -0.73
CA ALA A 26 -7.03 2.16 -0.71
C ALA A 26 -6.31 1.67 -1.98
N GLY A 27 -5.47 2.50 -2.60
CA GLY A 27 -4.71 2.08 -3.78
C GLY A 27 -3.68 3.10 -4.26
N ILE A 28 -3.04 2.79 -5.39
CA ILE A 28 -2.08 3.66 -6.06
C ILE A 28 -2.72 4.15 -7.36
N VAL A 29 -2.73 5.47 -7.56
CA VAL A 29 -3.28 6.10 -8.78
C VAL A 29 -2.27 7.08 -9.33
N LYS A 30 -1.74 6.81 -10.53
CA LYS A 30 -0.72 7.66 -11.19
C LYS A 30 0.47 8.00 -10.26
N GLY A 31 0.96 7.02 -9.51
CA GLY A 31 2.07 7.19 -8.55
C GLY A 31 1.69 7.88 -7.24
N ARG A 32 0.40 8.10 -6.97
CA ARG A 32 -0.10 8.77 -5.75
C ARG A 32 -0.80 7.76 -4.86
N ALA A 33 -0.66 7.91 -3.55
CA ALA A 33 -1.35 7.07 -2.59
C ALA A 33 -2.77 7.61 -2.34
N LEU A 34 -3.78 6.76 -2.57
CA LEU A 34 -5.16 7.03 -2.21
C LEU A 34 -5.52 6.17 -0.99
N LEU A 35 -5.95 6.82 0.08
CA LEU A 35 -6.39 6.17 1.32
C LEU A 35 -7.86 6.46 1.59
N PRO A 36 -8.60 5.54 2.22
CA PRO A 36 -9.97 5.80 2.63
C PRO A 36 -9.99 6.90 3.70
N ASN A 37 -11.12 7.62 3.77
CA ASN A 37 -11.31 8.61 4.82
C ASN A 37 -11.34 7.91 6.19
N PRO A 38 -10.55 8.37 7.17
CA PRO A 38 -10.77 7.98 8.54
C PRO A 38 -12.18 8.42 8.97
N THR A 39 -12.88 7.56 9.70
CA THR A 39 -14.14 7.90 10.37
C THR A 39 -13.90 8.96 11.46
N GLU A 40 -14.96 9.64 11.91
CA GLU A 40 -14.85 10.61 13.00
C GLU A 40 -14.53 9.91 14.33
N ASP A 41 -15.21 8.79 14.59
CA ASP A 41 -14.89 7.88 15.68
C ASP A 41 -13.91 6.80 15.18
N ILE A 42 -12.65 6.94 15.59
CA ILE A 42 -11.61 5.95 15.31
C ILE A 42 -11.37 5.16 16.59
N ASP A 43 -11.83 3.92 16.60
CA ASP A 43 -11.37 2.93 17.57
C ASP A 43 -9.98 2.38 17.16
N GLU A 44 -9.29 1.73 18.10
CA GLU A 44 -7.95 1.21 17.89
C GLU A 44 -7.90 0.19 16.74
N ALA A 45 -8.94 -0.65 16.63
CA ALA A 45 -9.03 -1.66 15.58
C ALA A 45 -9.17 -1.03 14.18
N THR A 46 -9.98 0.02 14.02
CA THR A 46 -10.13 0.73 12.75
C THR A 46 -8.89 1.55 12.44
N ALA A 47 -8.24 2.15 13.44
CA ALA A 47 -6.96 2.82 13.28
C ALA A 47 -5.91 1.85 12.72
N ALA A 48 -5.76 0.67 13.33
CA ALA A 48 -4.82 -0.36 12.91
C ALA A 48 -5.10 -0.85 11.48
N LYS A 49 -6.36 -1.11 11.14
CA LYS A 49 -6.76 -1.49 9.76
C LYS A 49 -6.42 -0.42 8.74
N LEU A 50 -6.73 0.84 9.05
CA LEU A 50 -6.43 1.96 8.16
C LEU A 50 -4.92 2.15 7.99
N ARG A 51 -4.17 1.97 9.08
CA ARG A 51 -2.71 2.02 9.06
C ARG A 51 -2.12 0.89 8.23
N GLY A 52 -2.57 -0.35 8.41
CA GLY A 52 -2.14 -1.49 7.61
C GLY A 52 -2.36 -1.29 6.12
N LYS A 53 -3.53 -0.75 5.72
CA LYS A 53 -3.80 -0.38 4.31
C LYS A 53 -2.81 0.66 3.78
N ALA A 54 -2.50 1.68 4.60
CA ALA A 54 -1.58 2.74 4.22
C ALA A 54 -0.14 2.23 4.09
N ASP A 55 0.29 1.36 5.00
CA ASP A 55 1.63 0.79 5.00
C ASP A 55 1.83 -0.20 3.84
N ALA A 56 0.81 -1.00 3.50
CA ALA A 56 0.84 -1.89 2.33
C ALA A 56 1.04 -1.12 1.02
N ILE A 57 0.36 0.02 0.84
CA ILE A 57 0.54 0.91 -0.32
C ILE A 57 1.94 1.50 -0.34
N ALA A 58 2.42 1.99 0.81
CA ALA A 58 3.74 2.58 0.91
C ALA A 58 4.85 1.58 0.59
N LEU A 59 4.75 0.35 1.11
CA LEU A 59 5.69 -0.72 0.83
C LEU A 59 5.67 -1.13 -0.64
N ARG A 60 4.48 -1.22 -1.25
CA ARG A 60 4.38 -1.49 -2.70
C ARG A 60 5.05 -0.37 -3.50
N LEU A 61 4.80 0.90 -3.19
CA LEU A 61 5.48 2.02 -3.85
C LEU A 61 7.01 1.97 -3.71
N ALA A 62 7.53 1.53 -2.55
CA ALA A 62 8.96 1.49 -2.31
C ALA A 62 9.68 0.28 -2.92
N LEU A 63 8.98 -0.85 -3.09
CA LEU A 63 9.60 -2.16 -3.35
C LEU A 63 9.18 -2.78 -4.68
N HIS A 64 8.15 -2.26 -5.33
CA HIS A 64 7.62 -2.77 -6.59
C HIS A 64 8.18 -1.99 -7.78
N ASP A 65 8.70 -2.72 -8.76
CA ASP A 65 9.09 -2.18 -10.06
C ASP A 65 8.07 -2.64 -11.11
N SER A 66 7.31 -1.69 -11.68
CA SER A 66 6.20 -2.02 -12.56
C SER A 66 6.64 -2.59 -13.90
N GLU A 67 7.82 -2.22 -14.39
CA GLU A 67 8.33 -2.70 -15.69
C GLU A 67 8.78 -4.15 -15.60
N THR A 68 9.59 -4.48 -14.58
CA THR A 68 10.04 -5.84 -14.28
C THR A 68 8.85 -6.75 -14.00
N HIS A 69 7.88 -6.29 -13.22
CA HIS A 69 6.68 -7.06 -12.92
C HIS A 69 5.85 -7.35 -14.17
N ALA A 70 5.65 -6.37 -15.03
CA ALA A 70 4.93 -6.55 -16.28
C ALA A 70 5.66 -7.54 -17.22
N GLY A 71 6.99 -7.50 -17.27
CA GLY A 71 7.80 -8.43 -18.06
C GLY A 71 7.77 -9.88 -17.55
N ALA A 72 7.54 -10.09 -16.25
CA ALA A 72 7.48 -11.40 -15.62
C ALA A 72 6.04 -11.98 -15.54
N LEU A 73 5.04 -11.23 -15.99
CA LEU A 73 3.63 -11.60 -15.84
C LEU A 73 3.31 -12.91 -16.60
N PRO A 74 2.82 -13.97 -15.93
CA PRO A 74 2.51 -15.22 -16.62
C PRO A 74 1.28 -15.08 -17.54
N PRO A 75 1.17 -15.90 -18.60
CA PRO A 75 -0.01 -15.92 -19.45
C PRO A 75 -1.23 -16.47 -18.73
N GLY A 76 -2.41 -16.00 -19.12
CA GLY A 76 -3.70 -16.48 -18.64
C GLY A 76 -4.12 -15.89 -17.27
N THR A 77 -5.42 -15.63 -17.13
CA THR A 77 -5.99 -14.87 -16.00
C THR A 77 -5.65 -15.46 -14.63
N ARG A 78 -5.70 -16.78 -14.48
CA ARG A 78 -5.42 -17.45 -13.20
C ARG A 78 -3.95 -17.30 -12.79
N GLY A 79 -3.03 -17.45 -13.74
CA GLY A 79 -1.60 -17.26 -13.49
C GLY A 79 -1.32 -15.83 -13.03
N GLN A 80 -1.91 -14.85 -13.72
CA GLN A 80 -1.78 -13.43 -13.37
C GLN A 80 -2.29 -13.14 -11.97
N GLN A 81 -3.46 -13.66 -11.58
CA GLN A 81 -4.02 -13.46 -10.24
C GLN A 81 -3.10 -14.02 -9.14
N ILE A 82 -2.53 -15.22 -9.35
CA ILE A 82 -1.60 -15.83 -8.40
C ILE A 82 -0.32 -14.98 -8.32
N PHE A 83 0.19 -14.53 -9.46
CA PHE A 83 1.40 -13.72 -9.54
C PHE A 83 1.23 -12.36 -8.85
N GLU A 84 0.12 -11.66 -9.06
CA GLU A 84 -0.22 -10.42 -8.37
C GLU A 84 -0.32 -10.62 -6.85
N ALA A 85 -0.96 -11.70 -6.41
CA ALA A 85 -1.08 -12.01 -4.98
C ALA A 85 0.30 -12.31 -4.35
N ALA A 86 1.15 -13.05 -5.07
CA ALA A 86 2.52 -13.32 -4.64
C ALA A 86 3.36 -12.04 -4.57
N GLU A 87 3.23 -11.15 -5.55
CA GLU A 87 3.93 -9.87 -5.57
C GLU A 87 3.49 -8.94 -4.43
N GLN A 88 2.18 -8.91 -4.14
CA GLN A 88 1.66 -8.19 -2.98
C GLN A 88 2.30 -8.72 -1.68
N ALA A 89 2.32 -10.04 -1.50
CA ALA A 89 2.93 -10.67 -0.32
C ALA A 89 4.44 -10.38 -0.23
N ARG A 90 5.16 -10.38 -1.35
CA ARG A 90 6.59 -10.03 -1.42
C ARG A 90 6.84 -8.60 -0.93
N CYS A 91 6.00 -7.65 -1.34
CA CYS A 91 6.10 -6.25 -0.91
C CYS A 91 5.78 -6.08 0.58
N GLU A 92 4.82 -6.83 1.12
CA GLU A 92 4.40 -6.72 2.52
C GLU A 92 5.33 -7.45 3.50
N ALA A 93 6.01 -8.51 3.06
CA ALA A 93 6.83 -9.35 3.93
C ALA A 93 7.93 -8.61 4.72
N PRO A 94 8.68 -7.64 4.14
CA PRO A 94 9.63 -6.82 4.92
C PRO A 94 8.93 -6.01 6.01
N GLY A 95 7.73 -5.50 5.72
CA GLY A 95 6.91 -4.75 6.66
C GLY A 95 6.47 -5.59 7.85
N ALA A 96 5.97 -6.80 7.59
CA ALA A 96 5.56 -7.75 8.64
C ALA A 96 6.70 -8.14 9.59
N ARG A 97 7.96 -8.08 9.13
CA ARG A 97 9.15 -8.36 9.95
C ARG A 97 9.62 -7.15 10.76
N ALA A 98 9.49 -5.95 10.20
CA ALA A 98 10.05 -4.73 10.76
C ALA A 98 9.07 -3.92 11.61
N MET A 99 7.76 -4.12 11.43
CA MET A 99 6.70 -3.35 12.06
C MET A 99 5.88 -4.25 12.98
N LYS A 100 5.46 -3.74 14.14
CA LYS A 100 4.74 -4.53 15.15
C LYS A 100 3.24 -4.73 14.84
N GLY A 101 2.70 -4.00 13.85
CA GLY A 101 1.26 -3.88 13.65
C GLY A 101 0.65 -2.89 14.62
#